data_AF-A0A1T3VWF4-F1
#
_entry.id   AF-A0A1T3VWF4-F1
#
_cell.length_a   1.000
_cell.length_b   1.000
_cell.length_c   1.000
_cell.angle_alpha   90.00
_cell.angle_beta   90.00
_cell.angle_gamma   90.00
#
_symmetry.space_group_name_H-M   'P 1'
#
loop_
_entity.id
_entity.type
_entity.pdbx_description
1 polymer ?
#
loop_
_entity_poly.entity_id
_entity_poly.type
_entity_poly.pdbx_seq_one_letter_code
_entity_poly.pdbx_strand_id
1 'polypeptide(L)'
;LTEGVADYVARPATAVPGQQRAAELARLPSDTDLQTAGAARSLGYDRAWWFSRYIADRYGPGTLRELYLRAAGPGHPDVATAVRDTLGAGIDEVVVQWRQWMNG
;
A
#
# COMPACT_ATOMS: atom_id res chain seq x y z
N LEU A 1 -2.27 -6.01 -0.28
CA LEU A 1 -2.74 -5.53 1.05
C LEU A 1 -2.30 -6.45 2.19
N THR A 2 -2.45 -7.77 2.08
CA THR A 2 -2.00 -8.74 3.09
C THR A 2 -0.57 -8.49 3.58
N GLU A 3 0.41 -8.51 2.67
CA GLU A 3 1.83 -8.31 3.02
C GLU A 3 2.09 -6.90 3.56
N GLY A 4 1.52 -5.88 2.94
CA GLY A 4 1.71 -4.49 3.38
C GLY A 4 1.16 -4.19 4.78
N VAL A 5 0.01 -4.79 5.14
CA VAL A 5 -0.60 -4.65 6.47
C VAL A 5 0.17 -5.47 7.50
N ALA A 6 0.60 -6.69 7.14
CA ALA A 6 1.48 -7.48 7.99
C ALA A 6 2.78 -6.73 8.32
N ASP A 7 3.42 -6.15 7.31
CA ASP A 7 4.62 -5.32 7.47
C ASP A 7 4.35 -4.01 8.22
N TYR A 8 3.19 -3.38 8.03
CA TYR A 8 2.80 -2.19 8.79
C TYR A 8 2.74 -2.47 10.29
N VAL A 9 2.24 -3.65 10.68
CA VAL A 9 2.17 -4.08 12.09
C VAL A 9 3.53 -4.48 12.63
N ALA A 10 4.37 -5.13 11.80
CA ALA A 10 5.62 -5.75 12.27
C ALA A 10 6.85 -4.83 12.22
N ARG A 11 6.92 -3.90 11.25
CA ARG A 11 8.11 -3.07 11.03
C ARG A 11 8.09 -1.83 11.93
N PRO A 12 9.26 -1.38 12.43
CA PRO A 12 9.34 -0.14 13.21
C PRO A 12 9.01 1.09 12.37
N ALA A 13 8.63 2.18 13.05
CA ALA A 13 8.47 3.48 12.41
C ALA A 13 9.76 3.89 11.68
N THR A 14 9.65 4.18 10.38
CA THR A 14 10.78 4.50 9.51
C THR A 14 10.53 5.84 8.80
N ALA A 15 11.53 6.72 8.70
CA ALA A 15 11.36 7.97 7.96
C ALA A 15 11.14 7.70 6.46
N VAL A 16 10.37 8.57 5.79
CA VAL A 16 10.21 8.52 4.32
C VAL A 16 11.60 8.67 3.67
N PRO A 17 11.98 7.80 2.72
CA PRO A 17 13.31 7.84 2.13
C PRO A 17 13.46 9.03 1.16
N GLY A 18 14.69 9.33 0.75
CA GLY A 18 14.96 10.40 -0.22
C GLY A 18 14.22 10.23 -1.55
N GLN A 19 14.02 11.34 -2.26
CA GLN A 19 13.14 11.45 -3.44
C GLN A 19 13.34 10.35 -4.50
N GLN A 20 14.59 9.99 -4.81
CA GLN A 20 14.88 8.94 -5.80
C GLN A 20 14.30 7.58 -5.36
N ARG A 21 14.49 7.21 -4.09
CA ARG A 21 14.00 5.94 -3.55
C ARG A 21 12.49 5.98 -3.34
N ALA A 22 11.94 7.14 -2.98
CA ALA A 22 10.50 7.38 -2.92
C ALA A 22 9.82 7.11 -4.28
N ALA A 23 10.37 7.60 -5.39
CA ALA A 23 9.83 7.39 -6.74
C ALA A 23 9.85 5.92 -7.20
N GLU A 24 10.78 5.10 -6.67
CA GLU A 24 10.84 3.67 -6.93
C GLU A 24 9.79 2.89 -6.13
N LEU A 25 9.52 3.33 -4.91
CA LEU A 25 8.64 2.68 -3.93
C LEU A 25 7.17 3.10 -4.06
N ALA A 26 6.88 4.30 -4.55
CA ALA A 26 5.52 4.84 -4.69
C ALA A 26 4.77 4.29 -5.94
N ARG A 27 4.76 2.97 -6.06
CA ARG A 27 4.12 2.19 -7.14
C ARG A 27 3.43 0.99 -6.55
N LEU A 28 2.21 0.68 -6.98
CA LEU A 28 1.53 -0.54 -6.57
C LEU A 28 2.32 -1.75 -7.08
N PRO A 29 2.59 -2.77 -6.23
CA PRO A 29 3.14 -4.02 -6.71
C PRO A 29 2.11 -4.75 -7.57
N SER A 30 2.57 -5.37 -8.65
CA SER A 30 1.78 -6.32 -9.42
C SER A 30 1.74 -7.69 -8.74
N ASP A 31 0.80 -8.55 -9.12
CA ASP A 31 0.79 -9.95 -8.65
C ASP A 31 2.10 -10.66 -9.00
N THR A 32 2.65 -10.39 -10.18
CA THR A 32 3.95 -10.94 -10.61
C THR A 32 5.09 -10.51 -9.68
N ASP A 33 5.13 -9.24 -9.26
CA ASP A 33 6.13 -8.77 -8.29
C ASP A 33 6.06 -9.56 -6.99
N LEU A 34 4.85 -9.86 -6.51
CA LEU A 34 4.63 -10.58 -5.25
C LEU A 34 4.92 -12.09 -5.37
N GLN A 35 4.65 -12.69 -6.53
CA GLN A 35 4.88 -14.12 -6.75
C GLN A 35 6.34 -14.46 -7.13
N THR A 36 7.11 -13.50 -7.66
CA THR A 36 8.49 -13.73 -8.12
C THR A 36 9.47 -13.74 -6.95
N ALA A 37 10.01 -14.91 -6.60
CA ALA A 37 10.93 -15.06 -5.47
C ALA A 37 12.21 -14.20 -5.57
N GLY A 38 12.83 -13.93 -4.42
CA GLY A 38 14.05 -13.13 -4.32
C GLY A 38 13.75 -11.63 -4.29
N ALA A 39 14.62 -10.84 -4.92
CA ALA A 39 14.61 -9.38 -4.80
C ALA A 39 13.31 -8.72 -5.30
N ALA A 40 12.64 -9.32 -6.29
CA ALA A 40 11.37 -8.82 -6.82
C ALA A 40 10.27 -8.86 -5.75
N ARG A 41 10.08 -9.99 -5.07
CA ARG A 41 9.13 -10.13 -3.96
C ARG A 41 9.43 -9.16 -2.83
N SER A 42 10.70 -9.05 -2.41
CA SER A 42 11.09 -8.11 -1.35
C SER A 42 10.74 -6.67 -1.70
N LEU A 43 11.01 -6.25 -2.94
CA LEU A 43 10.62 -4.90 -3.41
C LEU A 43 9.09 -4.73 -3.49
N GLY A 44 8.36 -5.77 -3.89
CA GLY A 44 6.90 -5.79 -3.87
C GLY A 44 6.33 -5.60 -2.47
N TYR A 45 6.95 -6.21 -1.46
CA TYR A 45 6.55 -6.08 -0.06
C TYR A 45 6.87 -4.68 0.47
N ASP A 46 8.05 -4.13 0.16
CA ASP A 46 8.38 -2.74 0.50
C ASP A 46 7.38 -1.74 -0.07
N ARG A 47 6.97 -1.92 -1.34
CA ARG A 47 5.93 -1.10 -1.98
C ARG A 47 4.58 -1.24 -1.26
N ALA A 48 4.16 -2.47 -0.95
CA ALA A 48 2.91 -2.74 -0.24
C ALA A 48 2.90 -2.13 1.18
N TRP A 49 4.04 -2.18 1.87
CA TRP A 49 4.24 -1.60 3.18
C TRP A 49 4.13 -0.07 3.15
N TRP A 50 4.82 0.61 2.23
CA TRP A 50 4.75 2.06 2.10
C TRP A 50 3.34 2.55 1.72
N PHE A 51 2.62 1.82 0.88
CA PHE A 51 1.22 2.13 0.60
C PHE A 51 0.35 2.00 1.86
N SER A 52 0.54 0.93 2.64
CA SER A 52 -0.21 0.70 3.88
C SER A 52 0.06 1.80 4.92
N ARG A 53 1.31 2.25 5.03
CA ARG A 53 1.68 3.40 5.87
C ARG A 53 1.01 4.69 5.43
N TYR A 54 1.02 4.99 4.14
CA TYR A 54 0.32 6.16 3.61
C TYR A 54 -1.17 6.12 3.96
N ILE A 55 -1.84 4.97 3.79
CA ILE A 55 -3.24 4.84 4.17
C ILE A 55 -3.45 5.06 5.66
N ALA A 56 -2.61 4.45 6.51
CA ALA A 56 -2.70 4.62 7.95
C ALA A 56 -2.46 6.06 8.41
N ASP A 57 -1.48 6.76 7.81
CA ASP A 57 -1.15 8.15 8.16
C ASP A 57 -2.24 9.11 7.69
N ARG A 58 -2.80 8.90 6.49
CA ARG A 58 -3.80 9.81 5.88
C ARG A 58 -5.23 9.56 6.35
N TYR A 59 -5.60 8.30 6.57
CA TYR A 59 -6.98 7.85 6.84
C TYR A 59 -7.14 7.14 8.18
N GLY A 60 -6.04 6.85 8.88
CA GLY A 60 -6.05 6.16 10.17
C GLY A 60 -5.88 4.62 10.04
N PRO A 61 -5.32 3.95 11.07
CA PRO A 61 -5.14 2.49 11.08
C PRO A 61 -6.45 1.71 10.99
N GLY A 62 -7.56 2.27 11.50
CA GLY A 62 -8.89 1.65 11.39
C GLY A 62 -9.34 1.49 9.94
N THR A 63 -9.15 2.54 9.14
CA THR A 63 -9.45 2.54 7.69
C THR A 63 -8.52 1.58 6.93
N LEU A 64 -7.23 1.51 7.31
CA LEU A 64 -6.32 0.50 6.75
C LEU A 64 -6.82 -0.92 7.00
N ARG A 65 -7.31 -1.21 8.22
CA ARG A 65 -7.90 -2.52 8.56
C ARG A 65 -9.16 -2.80 7.74
N GLU A 66 -10.04 -1.81 7.57
CA GLU A 66 -11.24 -1.95 6.75
C GLU A 66 -10.88 -2.26 5.29
N LEU A 67 -9.94 -1.52 4.71
CA LEU A 67 -9.45 -1.74 3.35
C LEU A 67 -8.87 -3.16 3.19
N TYR A 68 -8.08 -3.62 4.17
CA TYR A 68 -7.56 -4.97 4.19
C TYR A 68 -8.67 -6.02 4.15
N LEU A 69 -9.65 -5.91 5.05
CA LEU A 69 -10.76 -6.87 5.13
C LEU A 69 -11.59 -6.87 3.83
N ARG A 70 -11.82 -5.68 3.25
CA ARG A 70 -12.61 -5.57 2.02
C ARG A 70 -11.88 -6.15 0.81
N ALA A 71 -10.57 -5.94 0.67
CA ALA A 71 -9.82 -6.29 -0.53
C ALA A 71 -9.05 -7.61 -0.45
N ALA A 72 -8.94 -8.23 0.73
CA ALA A 72 -8.28 -9.53 0.92
C ALA A 72 -9.15 -10.57 1.64
N GLY A 73 -10.38 -10.21 2.03
CA GLY A 73 -11.35 -11.14 2.61
C GLY A 73 -11.98 -12.08 1.57
N PRO A 74 -12.67 -13.15 2.01
CA PRO A 74 -13.38 -14.04 1.11
C PRO A 74 -14.41 -13.30 0.24
N GLY A 75 -14.40 -13.56 -1.07
CA GLY A 75 -15.32 -12.91 -2.01
C GLY A 75 -15.08 -11.40 -2.17
N HIS A 76 -13.87 -10.92 -1.87
CA HIS A 76 -13.51 -9.52 -2.05
C HIS A 76 -13.79 -9.04 -3.49
N PRO A 77 -14.24 -7.78 -3.67
CA PRO A 77 -14.28 -7.17 -5.00
C PRO A 77 -12.85 -6.92 -5.51
N ASP A 78 -12.72 -6.43 -6.74
CA ASP A 78 -11.42 -5.97 -7.23
C ASP A 78 -10.88 -4.80 -6.39
N VAL A 79 -9.56 -4.60 -6.46
CA VAL A 79 -8.85 -3.61 -5.62
C VAL A 79 -9.35 -2.19 -5.87
N ALA A 80 -9.68 -1.82 -7.11
CA ALA A 80 -10.12 -0.46 -7.41
C ALA A 80 -11.50 -0.18 -6.79
N THR A 81 -12.40 -1.15 -6.83
CA THR A 81 -13.69 -1.09 -6.14
C THR A 81 -13.51 -1.04 -4.62
N ALA A 82 -12.68 -1.91 -4.04
CA ALA A 82 -12.44 -1.90 -2.59
C ALA A 82 -11.86 -0.57 -2.10
N VAL A 83 -10.92 0.01 -2.84
CA VAL A 83 -10.33 1.33 -2.55
C VAL A 83 -11.38 2.43 -2.61
N ARG A 84 -12.18 2.48 -3.69
CA ARG A 84 -13.23 3.48 -3.85
C ARG A 84 -14.24 3.45 -2.71
N ASP A 85 -14.71 2.27 -2.37
CA ASP A 85 -15.73 2.09 -1.35
C ASP A 85 -15.21 2.39 0.06
N THR A 86 -13.94 2.12 0.33
CA THR A 86 -13.34 2.34 1.67
C THR A 86 -12.82 3.76 1.85
N LEU A 87 -12.17 4.33 0.83
CA LEU A 87 -11.48 5.63 0.92
C LEU A 87 -12.29 6.79 0.33
N GLY A 88 -13.35 6.51 -0.41
CA GLY A 88 -14.14 7.51 -1.13
C GLY A 88 -13.44 8.12 -2.35
N ALA A 89 -12.30 7.56 -2.77
CA ALA A 89 -11.46 8.06 -3.86
C ALA A 89 -11.05 6.94 -4.83
N GLY A 90 -10.84 7.28 -6.10
CA GLY A 90 -10.39 6.31 -7.11
C GLY A 90 -8.94 5.87 -6.87
N ILE A 91 -8.58 4.64 -7.26
CA ILE A 91 -7.22 4.11 -7.03
C ILE A 91 -6.12 5.00 -7.64
N ASP A 92 -6.35 5.58 -8.82
CA ASP A 92 -5.35 6.44 -9.47
C ASP A 92 -5.11 7.74 -8.69
N GLU A 93 -6.18 8.34 -8.15
CA GLU A 93 -6.11 9.51 -7.28
C GLU A 93 -5.34 9.18 -5.99
N VAL A 94 -5.68 8.06 -5.37
CA VAL A 94 -5.01 7.59 -4.15
C VAL A 94 -3.52 7.34 -4.39
N VAL A 95 -3.14 6.80 -5.56
CA VAL A 95 -1.73 6.61 -5.93
C VAL A 95 -1.02 7.94 -6.17
N VAL A 96 -1.69 8.94 -6.75
CA VAL A 96 -1.12 10.30 -6.90
C VAL A 96 -0.87 10.92 -5.53
N GLN A 97 -1.85 10.86 -4.62
CA GLN A 97 -1.72 11.38 -3.26
C GLN A 97 -0.64 10.64 -2.47
N TRP A 98 -0.52 9.31 -2.62
CA TRP A 98 0.57 8.54 -2.02
C TRP A 98 1.94 9.01 -2.51
N ARG A 99 2.10 9.23 -3.82
CA ARG A 99 3.36 9.75 -4.38
C ARG A 99 3.71 11.14 -3.84
N GLN A 100 2.72 11.99 -3.62
CA GLN A 100 2.93 13.30 -2.99
C GLN A 100 3.38 13.15 -1.54
N TRP A 101 2.70 12.31 -0.76
CA TRP A 101 3.08 12.02 0.64
C TRP A 101 4.51 11.45 0.76
N MET A 102 4.93 10.60 -0.19
CA MET A 102 6.30 10.07 -0.24
C MET A 102 7.37 11.12 -0.58
N ASN A 103 7.00 12.31 -1.05
CA ASN A 103 7.96 13.36 -1.42
C ASN A 103 8.06 14.50 -0.39
N GLY A 104 7.20 14.52 0.63
CA GLY A 104 7.15 15.59 1.64
C GLY A 104 6.24 16.73 1.23
#